data_AF-K9SUV9-F1
#
_entry.id   AF-K9SUV9-F1
#
_cell.length_a   1.000
_cell.length_b   1.000
_cell.length_c   1.000
_cell.angle_alpha   90.00
_cell.angle_beta   90.00
_cell.angle_gamma   90.00
#
_symmetry.space_group_name_H-M   'P 1'
#
loop_
_entity.id
_entity.type
_entity.pdbx_description
1 polymer ?
#
loop_
_entity_poly.entity_id
_entity_poly.type
_entity_poly.pdbx_seq_one_letter_code
_entity_poly.pdbx_strand_id
1 'polypeptide(L)'
;MSEKLKYKELTEKQIQAIKERAIALWGDKWLAKIVKEYARITETNERGKFAQVQRYFKGENAPNLDSMNALMMSVNCEFQMVCYAEPEVKKF
;
A
#
# COMPACT_ATOMS: atom_id res chain seq x y z
N MET A 1 5.52 25.50 -4.15
CA MET A 1 5.77 24.14 -3.60
C MET A 1 5.79 23.16 -4.77
N SER A 2 6.95 22.56 -5.06
CA SER A 2 7.14 21.69 -6.25
C SER A 2 6.27 20.42 -6.17
N GLU A 3 5.71 19.96 -7.29
CA GLU A 3 4.86 18.76 -7.37
C GLU A 3 5.54 17.52 -6.78
N LYS A 4 6.86 17.38 -6.93
CA LYS A 4 7.64 16.27 -6.37
C LYS A 4 7.57 16.21 -4.83
N LEU A 5 7.49 17.37 -4.16
CA LEU A 5 7.35 17.43 -2.71
C LEU A 5 5.98 16.87 -2.28
N LYS A 6 4.92 17.21 -3.03
CA LYS A 6 3.55 16.73 -2.77
C LYS A 6 3.45 15.20 -2.92
N TYR A 7 4.09 14.63 -3.94
CA TYR A 7 4.06 13.17 -4.13
C TYR A 7 4.75 12.42 -3.00
N LYS A 8 5.91 12.90 -2.54
CA LYS A 8 6.63 12.27 -1.41
C LYS A 8 5.80 12.28 -0.14
N GLU A 9 5.20 13.43 0.20
CA GLU A 9 4.32 13.57 1.37
C GLU A 9 3.08 12.65 1.29
N LEU A 10 2.50 12.49 0.09
CA LEU A 10 1.37 11.58 -0.12
C LEU A 10 1.78 10.12 0.10
N THR A 11 2.91 9.69 -0.47
CA THR A 11 3.43 8.32 -0.28
C THR A 11 3.70 8.03 1.19
N GLU A 12 4.32 8.97 1.92
CA GLU A 12 4.58 8.82 3.35
C GLU A 12 3.29 8.68 4.16
N LYS A 13 2.27 9.50 3.86
CA LYS A 13 0.94 9.38 4.49
C LYS A 13 0.29 8.03 4.22
N GLN A 14 0.37 7.52 2.99
CA GLN A 14 -0.17 6.20 2.64
C GLN A 14 0.53 5.07 3.39
N ILE A 15 1.87 5.08 3.44
CA ILE A 15 2.65 4.08 4.19
C ILE A 15 2.30 4.13 5.68
N GLN A 16 2.16 5.32 6.25
CA GLN A 16 1.79 5.49 7.65
C GLN A 16 0.39 4.95 7.95
N ALA A 17 -0.59 5.21 7.08
CA ALA A 17 -1.94 4.66 7.22
C ALA A 17 -1.96 3.12 7.16
N ILE A 18 -1.17 2.53 6.25
CA ILE A 18 -1.01 1.06 6.18
C ILE A 18 -0.41 0.52 7.48
N LYS A 19 0.61 1.19 8.02
CA LYS A 19 1.25 0.81 9.29
C LYS A 19 0.27 0.85 10.46
N GLU A 20 -0.50 1.93 10.58
CA GLU A 20 -1.51 2.08 11.63
C GLU A 20 -2.59 1.00 11.54
N ARG A 21 -3.06 0.70 10.32
CA ARG A 21 -3.99 -0.41 10.09
C ARG A 21 -3.38 -1.76 10.48
N ALA A 22 -2.13 -2.02 10.13
CA ALA A 22 -1.43 -3.26 10.48
C ALA A 22 -1.26 -3.40 12.01
N ILE A 23 -0.93 -2.31 12.70
CA ILE A 23 -0.85 -2.26 14.17
C ILE A 23 -2.22 -2.54 14.79
N ALA A 24 -3.29 -1.96 14.26
CA ALA A 24 -4.65 -2.22 14.75
C ALA A 24 -5.07 -3.70 14.58
N LEU A 25 -4.63 -4.36 13.51
CA LEU A 25 -4.95 -5.77 13.23
C LEU A 25 -4.12 -6.76 14.05
N TRP A 26 -2.84 -6.47 14.30
CA TRP A 26 -1.89 -7.47 14.82
C TRP A 26 -1.00 -7.00 15.99
N GLY A 27 -1.17 -5.78 16.48
CA GLY A 27 -0.40 -5.21 17.58
C GLY A 27 1.11 -5.19 17.30
N ASP A 28 1.92 -5.52 18.30
CA ASP A 28 3.39 -5.49 18.22
C ASP A 28 3.98 -6.43 17.15
N LYS A 29 3.21 -7.45 16.73
CA LYS A 29 3.62 -8.42 15.71
C LYS A 29 3.32 -7.94 14.28
N TRP A 30 2.84 -6.71 14.10
CA TRP A 30 2.38 -6.19 12.81
C TRP A 30 3.42 -6.33 11.69
N LEU A 31 4.71 -6.05 11.96
CA LEU A 31 5.74 -6.08 10.92
C LEU A 31 5.96 -7.50 10.39
N ALA A 32 6.01 -8.50 11.26
CA ALA A 32 6.14 -9.88 10.84
C ALA A 32 4.89 -10.34 10.06
N LYS A 33 3.70 -9.93 10.49
CA LYS A 33 2.43 -10.29 9.83
C LYS A 33 2.28 -9.67 8.46
N ILE A 34 2.56 -8.36 8.33
CA ILE A 34 2.46 -7.69 7.04
C ILE A 34 3.49 -8.22 6.04
N VAL A 35 4.71 -8.57 6.47
CA VAL A 35 5.71 -9.20 5.60
C VAL A 35 5.24 -10.57 5.12
N LYS A 36 4.63 -11.37 6.00
CA LYS A 36 4.08 -12.68 5.64
C LYS A 36 2.96 -12.56 4.61
N GLU A 37 2.01 -11.65 4.81
CA GLU A 37 0.93 -11.42 3.84
C GLU A 37 1.45 -10.84 2.53
N TYR A 38 2.38 -9.89 2.59
CA TYR A 38 3.03 -9.33 1.40
C TYR A 38 3.70 -10.41 0.58
N ALA A 39 4.49 -11.28 1.23
CA ALA A 39 5.17 -12.39 0.56
C ALA A 39 4.19 -13.38 -0.07
N ARG A 40 3.04 -13.64 0.59
CA ARG A 40 1.95 -14.45 0.04
C ARG A 40 1.32 -13.79 -1.19
N ILE A 41 1.03 -12.49 -1.14
CA ILE A 41 0.38 -11.74 -2.23
C ILE A 41 1.28 -11.63 -3.45
N THR A 42 2.57 -11.39 -3.25
CA THR A 42 3.52 -11.27 -4.37
C THR A 42 4.13 -12.61 -4.79
N GLU A 43 3.68 -13.73 -4.20
CA GLU A 43 4.20 -15.09 -4.46
C GLU A 43 5.73 -15.19 -4.33
N THR A 44 6.30 -14.58 -3.29
CA THR A 44 7.75 -14.56 -3.04
C THR A 44 8.14 -15.12 -1.68
N ASN A 45 9.45 -15.35 -1.48
CA ASN A 45 9.99 -15.80 -0.20
C ASN A 45 9.96 -14.68 0.86
N GLU A 46 9.33 -14.97 2.00
CA GLU A 46 9.22 -14.10 3.17
C GLU A 46 10.56 -13.51 3.63
N ARG A 47 11.61 -14.35 3.74
CA ARG A 47 12.94 -13.90 4.20
C ARG A 47 13.54 -12.83 3.29
N GLY A 48 13.29 -12.92 1.98
CA GLY A 48 13.78 -11.95 1.00
C GLY A 48 13.05 -10.61 1.07
N LYS A 49 11.82 -10.59 1.61
CA LYS A 49 10.96 -9.41 1.63
C LYS A 49 10.98 -8.64 2.94
N PHE A 50 11.41 -9.25 4.03
CA PHE A 50 11.45 -8.58 5.34
C PHE A 50 12.23 -7.26 5.30
N ALA A 51 13.47 -7.29 4.80
CA ALA A 51 14.32 -6.10 4.71
C ALA A 51 13.71 -5.05 3.76
N GLN A 52 13.14 -5.47 2.63
CA GLN A 52 12.51 -4.58 1.67
C GLN A 52 11.32 -3.82 2.29
N VAL A 53 10.39 -4.55 2.90
CA VAL A 53 9.20 -3.98 3.54
C VAL A 53 9.57 -3.10 4.72
N GLN A 54 10.56 -3.52 5.52
CA GLN A 54 11.06 -2.70 6.63
C GLN A 54 11.62 -1.36 6.14
N ARG A 55 12.36 -1.33 5.02
CA ARG A 55 12.88 -0.08 4.43
C ARG A 55 11.79 0.88 3.98
N TYR A 56 10.66 0.36 3.50
CA TYR A 56 9.50 1.19 3.15
C TYR A 56 8.95 1.93 4.37
N PHE A 57 8.75 1.22 5.49
CA PHE A 57 8.26 1.83 6.73
C PHE A 57 9.26 2.74 7.44
N LYS A 58 10.55 2.66 7.10
CA LYS A 58 11.58 3.58 7.56
C LYS A 58 11.78 4.80 6.65
N GLY A 59 11.11 4.85 5.50
CA GLY A 59 11.30 5.91 4.50
C GLY A 59 12.65 5.85 3.78
N GLU A 60 13.40 4.75 3.90
CA GLU A 60 14.69 4.56 3.25
C GLU A 60 14.53 4.26 1.75
N ASN A 61 13.39 3.71 1.36
CA ASN A 61 13.06 3.43 -0.04
C ASN A 61 11.57 3.70 -0.27
N ALA A 62 11.21 4.22 -1.45
CA ALA A 62 9.82 4.39 -1.85
C ALA A 62 9.33 3.09 -2.54
N PRO A 63 8.15 2.56 -2.18
CA PRO A 63 7.55 1.46 -2.91
C PRO A 63 7.13 1.93 -4.31
N ASN A 64 7.28 1.06 -5.31
CA ASN A 64 6.63 1.26 -6.60
C ASN A 64 5.12 0.92 -6.48
N LEU A 65 4.36 1.15 -7.55
CA LEU A 65 2.91 0.94 -7.55
C LEU A 65 2.51 -0.48 -7.13
N ASP A 66 3.15 -1.50 -7.70
CA ASP A 66 2.86 -2.91 -7.37
C ASP A 66 3.14 -3.23 -5.91
N SER A 67 4.26 -2.72 -5.37
CA SER A 67 4.61 -2.90 -3.96
C SER A 67 3.62 -2.18 -3.05
N MET A 68 3.15 -0.98 -3.44
CA MET A 68 2.15 -0.24 -2.68
C MET A 68 0.81 -0.99 -2.67
N ASN A 69 0.38 -1.51 -3.82
CA ASN A 69 -0.84 -2.31 -3.94
C ASN A 69 -0.77 -3.57 -3.07
N ALA A 70 0.35 -4.30 -3.12
CA ALA A 70 0.56 -5.47 -2.28
C ALA A 70 0.55 -5.14 -0.77
N LEU A 71 1.13 -3.99 -0.36
CA LEU A 71 1.07 -3.53 1.03
C LEU A 71 -0.36 -3.22 1.48
N MET A 72 -1.16 -2.55 0.64
CA MET A 72 -2.57 -2.27 0.95
C MET A 72 -3.40 -3.56 1.04
N MET A 73 -3.23 -4.48 0.09
CA MET A 73 -3.90 -5.78 0.13
C MET A 73 -3.50 -6.59 1.35
N SER A 74 -2.25 -6.46 1.82
CA SER A 74 -1.76 -7.18 3.00
C SER A 74 -2.55 -6.83 4.26
N VAL A 75 -3.09 -5.60 4.35
CA VAL A 75 -3.90 -5.14 5.49
C VAL A 75 -5.41 -5.16 5.22
N ASN A 76 -5.83 -5.94 4.22
CA ASN A 76 -7.21 -6.07 3.76
C ASN A 76 -7.85 -4.73 3.35
N CYS A 77 -7.08 -3.82 2.75
CA CYS A 77 -7.67 -2.69 2.05
C CYS A 77 -8.22 -3.15 0.70
N GLU A 78 -9.52 -3.00 0.50
CA GLU A 78 -10.19 -3.26 -0.78
C GLU A 78 -10.22 -1.98 -1.61
N PHE A 79 -9.91 -2.10 -2.91
CA PHE A 79 -10.09 -1.01 -3.85
C PHE A 79 -11.53 -0.98 -4.35
N GLN A 80 -12.22 0.13 -4.10
CA GLN A 80 -13.50 0.38 -4.74
C GLN A 80 -13.25 1.09 -6.09
N MET A 81 -13.39 0.36 -7.20
CA MET A 81 -13.49 0.99 -8.52
C MET A 81 -14.93 1.44 -8.74
N VAL A 82 -15.13 2.75 -8.87
CA VAL A 82 -16.42 3.33 -9.29
C VAL A 82 -16.33 3.67 -10.77
N CYS A 83 -17.07 2.92 -11.59
CA CYS A 83 -17.21 3.24 -13.01
C CYS A 83 -18.33 4.28 -13.18
N TYR A 84 -18.01 5.41 -13.79
CA TYR A 84 -19.01 6.38 -14.23
C TYR A 84 -19.32 6.12 -15.70
N ALA A 85 -20.55 5.69 -15.99
CA ALA A 85 -21.06 5.72 -17.35
C ALA A 85 -21.46 7.17 -17.68
N GLU A 86 -20.94 7.73 -18.77
CA GLU A 86 -21.43 9.02 -19.26
C GLU A 86 -22.93 8.89 -19.58
N PRO A 87 -23.78 9.85 -19.18
CA PRO A 87 -25.19 9.81 -19.53
C PRO A 87 -25.33 9.87 -21.05
N GLU A 88 -26.07 8.91 -21.63
CA GLU A 88 -26.40 8.90 -23.05
C GLU A 88 -27.01 10.25 -23.44
N VAL A 89 -26.27 11.01 -24.25
CA VAL A 89 -26.80 12.21 -24.90
C VAL A 89 -27.87 11.75 -25.88
N LYS A 90 -29.14 11.76 -25.45
CA LYS A 90 -30.27 11.63 -26.37
C LYS A 90 -30.21 12.78 -27.36
N LYS A 91 -29.72 12.51 -28.57
CA LYS A 91 -29.91 13.37 -29.72
C LYS A 91 -31.39 13.30 -30.09
N PHE A 92 -32.09 14.42 -29.87
CA PHE A 92 -33.43 14.66 -30.39
C PHE A 92 -33.35 14.99 -31.88
#